data_AF-A0AA96Z0R3-F1
#
_entry.id   AF-A0AA96Z0R3-F1
#
_cell.length_a   1.000
_cell.length_b   1.000
_cell.length_c   1.000
_cell.angle_alpha   90.00
_cell.angle_beta   90.00
_cell.angle_gamma   90.00
#
_symmetry.space_group_name_H-M   'P 1'
#
loop_
_entity.id
_entity.type
_entity.pdbx_description
1 polymer ?
#
loop_
_entity_poly.entity_id
_entity_poly.type
_entity_poly.pdbx_seq_one_letter_code
_entity_poly.pdbx_strand_id
1 'polypeptide(L)' 'MIDNQTPYHLSIKNILENGRVIDGASLIYPFKNDYIIKKKINNGDSIVVQFINDYGAIIEKKPNKSL' A
#
# COMPACT_ATOMS: atom_id res chain seq x y z
N MET A 1 -1.11 -4.91 6.29
CA MET A 1 -0.43 -3.86 7.07
C MET A 1 0.76 -3.39 6.26
N ILE A 2 1.02 -2.08 6.21
CA ILE A 2 2.29 -1.55 5.73
C ILE A 2 3.09 -1.08 6.93
N ASP A 3 4.35 -1.46 6.95
CA ASP A 3 5.34 -1.06 7.93
C ASP A 3 6.26 0.00 7.31
N ASN A 4 6.07 1.27 7.66
CA ASN A 4 6.89 2.36 7.15
C ASN A 4 8.01 2.70 8.14
N GLN A 5 9.14 2.01 8.03
CA GLN A 5 10.36 2.30 8.81
C GLN A 5 11.22 3.42 8.20
N THR A 6 10.68 4.20 7.26
CA THR A 6 11.43 5.28 6.59
C THR A 6 11.08 6.65 7.18
N PRO A 7 11.95 7.67 7.03
CA PRO A 7 11.64 9.04 7.44
C PRO A 7 10.67 9.77 6.50
N TYR A 8 10.10 9.08 5.48
CA TYR A 8 9.26 9.69 4.46
C TYR A 8 7.78 9.36 4.68
N HIS A 9 6.91 10.29 4.29
CA HIS A 9 5.49 9.99 4.15
C HIS A 9 5.28 9.12 2.90
N LEU A 10 4.48 8.07 3.03
CA LEU A 10 4.08 7.26 1.88
C LEU A 10 2.69 7.69 1.42
N SER A 11 2.64 8.42 0.31
CA SER A 11 1.40 8.86 -0.33
C SER A 11 0.84 7.74 -1.20
N ILE A 12 -0.34 7.22 -0.88
CA ILE A 12 -0.98 6.11 -1.60
C ILE A 12 -2.02 6.68 -2.57
N LYS A 13 -1.90 6.35 -3.86
CA LYS A 13 -2.89 6.66 -4.88
C LYS A 13 -4.03 5.65 -4.86
N ASN A 14 -3.69 4.37 -5.01
CA ASN A 14 -4.64 3.27 -5.09
C ASN A 14 -4.08 2.04 -4.41
N ILE A 15 -5.00 1.19 -3.97
CA ILE A 15 -4.73 -0.18 -3.59
C ILE A 15 -5.53 -1.05 -4.56
N LEU A 16 -4.87 -2.02 -5.17
CA LEU A 16 -5.46 -2.93 -6.15
C LEU A 16 -5.50 -4.33 -5.55
N GLU A 17 -6.68 -4.95 -5.57
CA GLU A 17 -6.88 -6.36 -5.28
C GLU A 17 -7.33 -7.05 -6.58
N ASN A 18 -6.50 -7.98 -7.07
CA ASN A 18 -6.73 -8.68 -8.34
C ASN A 18 -7.00 -7.70 -9.50
N GLY A 19 -6.32 -6.55 -9.49
CA GLY A 19 -6.44 -5.49 -10.51
C GLY A 19 -7.62 -4.52 -10.30
N ARG A 20 -8.45 -4.70 -9.28
CA ARG A 20 -9.57 -3.79 -8.97
C ARG A 20 -9.19 -2.83 -7.85
N VAL A 21 -9.51 -1.55 -8.02
CA VAL A 21 -9.31 -0.54 -6.96
C VAL A 21 -10.20 -0.85 -5.77
N ILE A 22 -9.63 -0.79 -4.57
CA ILE A 22 -10.34 -0.97 -3.31
C ILE A 22 -10.06 0.22 -2.39
N ASP A 23 -11.01 0.48 -1.49
CA ASP A 23 -10.87 1.52 -0.47
C ASP A 23 -9.78 1.18 0.55
N GLY A 24 -9.05 2.20 0.98
CA GLY A 24 -7.96 2.06 1.93
C GLY A 24 -7.35 3.37 2.39
N ALA A 25 -6.21 3.26 3.08
CA ALA A 25 -5.47 4.42 3.55
C ALA A 25 -4.86 5.21 2.38
N SER A 26 -4.87 6.54 2.50
CA SER A 26 -4.29 7.46 1.51
C SER A 26 -2.89 7.94 1.88
N LEU A 27 -2.49 7.83 3.14
CA LEU A 27 -1.21 8.33 3.66
C LEU A 27 -0.71 7.46 4.80
N ILE A 28 0.59 7.19 4.83
CA ILE A 28 1.25 6.54 5.96
C ILE A 28 2.38 7.44 6.45
N TYR A 29 2.37 7.75 7.74
CA TYR A 29 3.37 8.60 8.37
C TYR A 29 4.72 7.88 8.53
N PRO A 30 5.83 8.65 8.62
CA PRO A 30 7.13 8.11 8.98
C PRO A 30 7.09 7.31 10.29
N PHE A 31 7.86 6.20 10.33
CA PHE A 31 8.01 5.34 11.52
C PHE A 31 6.69 4.84 12.11
N LYS A 32 5.71 4.55 11.25
CA LYS A 32 4.38 4.04 11.65
C LYS A 32 4.03 2.78 10.89
N ASN A 33 3.29 1.92 11.58
CA ASN A 33 2.67 0.74 11.03
C ASN A 33 1.18 1.03 10.90
N ASP A 34 0.63 0.88 9.70
CA ASP A 34 -0.78 1.16 9.47
C ASP A 34 -1.48 0.09 8.63
N TYR A 35 -2.76 -0.09 8.91
CA TYR A 35 -3.64 -0.97 8.16
C TYR A 35 -4.17 -0.21 6.95
N ILE A 36 -3.55 -0.46 5.80
CA ILE A 36 -3.98 0.15 4.55
C ILE A 36 -5.34 -0.35 4.05
N ILE A 37 -5.82 -1.49 4.53
CA ILE A 37 -7.08 -2.12 4.11
C ILE A 37 -7.80 -2.61 5.37
N LYS A 38 -9.08 -2.28 5.54
CA LYS A 38 -9.91 -2.70 6.68
C LYS A 38 -10.75 -3.98 6.42
N LYS A 39 -10.59 -4.60 5.25
CA LYS A 39 -11.23 -5.89 4.90
C LYS A 39 -10.24 -7.05 4.95
N LYS A 40 -10.77 -8.25 5.12
CA LYS A 40 -9.99 -9.49 5.05
C LYS A 40 -9.58 -9.74 3.60
N ILE A 41 -8.29 -9.89 3.36
CA ILE A 41 -7.73 -10.31 2.07
C ILE A 41 -7.62 -11.83 2.10
N ASN A 42 -8.03 -12.50 1.02
CA ASN A 42 -7.96 -13.95 0.95
C ASN A 42 -6.56 -14.41 0.58
N ASN A 43 -6.20 -15.60 1.05
CA ASN A 43 -4.91 -16.19 0.72
C ASN A 43 -4.91 -16.54 -0.77
N GLY A 44 -4.08 -15.85 -1.55
CA GLY A 44 -4.04 -15.97 -3.02
C GLY A 44 -4.33 -14.68 -3.77
N ASP A 45 -4.97 -13.69 -3.13
CA ASP A 45 -5.25 -12.41 -3.76
C ASP A 45 -3.95 -11.68 -4.13
N SER A 46 -3.90 -11.13 -5.35
CA SER A 46 -2.81 -10.28 -5.79
C SER A 46 -3.06 -8.87 -5.30
N ILE A 47 -2.19 -8.40 -4.40
CA ILE A 47 -2.23 -7.03 -3.90
C ILE A 47 -1.16 -6.20 -4.59
N VAL A 48 -1.53 -5.02 -5.07
CA VAL A 48 -0.59 -4.00 -5.56
C VAL A 48 -0.94 -2.68 -4.88
N VAL A 49 0.07 -2.00 -4.33
CA VAL A 49 -0.07 -0.66 -3.76
C VAL A 49 0.61 0.33 -4.69
N GLN A 50 -0.12 1.35 -5.12
CA GLN A 50 0.38 2.43 -5.97
C GLN A 50 0.70 3.64 -5.10
N PHE A 51 1.96 4.06 -5.08
CA PHE A 51 2.43 5.26 -4.38
C PHE A 51 2.63 6.42 -5.34
N ILE A 52 2.58 7.64 -4.82
CA ILE A 52 2.97 8.87 -5.53
C ILE A 52 4.32 9.32 -4.97
N ASN A 53 5.33 9.44 -5.83
CA ASN A 53 6.64 9.96 -5.44
C ASN A 53 6.68 11.51 -5.52
N ASP A 54 7.78 12.10 -5.09
CA ASP A 54 7.95 13.56 -5.02
C ASP A 54 7.85 14.27 -6.39
N TYR A 55 8.06 13.53 -7.48
CA TYR A 55 7.90 14.03 -8.86
C TYR A 55 6.46 13.86 -9.39
N GLY A 56 5.52 13.39 -8.57
CA GLY A 56 4.15 13.09 -8.95
C GLY A 56 3.99 11.79 -9.76
N ALA A 57 5.05 11.00 -9.91
CA ALA A 57 5.03 9.73 -10.64
C ALA A 57 4.45 8.61 -9.78
N ILE A 58 3.76 7.67 -10.45
CA ILE A 58 3.15 6.50 -9.80
C ILE A 58 4.17 5.37 -9.75
N ILE A 59 4.40 4.82 -8.55
CA ILE A 59 5.28 3.67 -8.31
C ILE A 59 4.45 2.53 -7.75
N GLU A 60 4.56 1.34 -8.36
CA GLU A 60 3.84 0.16 -7.91
C GLU A 60 4.70 -0.74 -7.01
N LYS A 61 4.13 -1.21 -5.90
CA LYS A 61 4.76 -2.19 -5.03
C LYS A 61 3.82 -3.37 -4.78
N LYS A 62 4.31 -4.58 -5.04
CA LYS A 62 3.68 -5.83 -4.61
C LYS A 62 4.20 -6.14 -3.21
N PRO A 63 3.33 -6.42 -2.22
CA PRO A 63 3.78 -6.86 -0.91
C PRO A 63 4.49 -8.20 -1.07
N ASN A 64 5.62 -8.36 -0.39
CA ASN A 64 6.31 -9.63 -0.37
C ASN A 64 5.39 -10.65 0.30
N LYS A 65 5.13 -11.78 -0.36
CA LYS A 65 4.55 -12.94 0.32
C LYS A 65 5.61 -13.41 1.33
N SER A 66 5.37 -13.21 2.62
CA SER A 66 6.08 -13.99 3.63
C SER A 66 5.68 -15.45 3.42
N LEU A 67 6.63 -16.26 2.98
CA LEU A 67 6.55 -17.73 3.02
C LEU A 67 6.53 -18.20 4.47
#